data_AF-A0A521ZQT3-F1
#
_entry.id   AF-A0A521ZQT3-F1
#
_cell.length_a   1.000
_cell.length_b   1.000
_cell.length_c   1.000
_cell.angle_alpha   90.00
_cell.angle_beta   90.00
_cell.angle_gamma   90.00
#
_symmetry.space_group_name_H-M   'P 1'
#
loop_
_entity.id
_entity.type
_entity.pdbx_description
1 polymer ?
#
loop_
_entity_poly.entity_id
_entity_poly.type
_entity_poly.pdbx_seq_one_letter_code
_entity_poly.pdbx_strand_id
1 'polypeptide(L)'
;MNSAMKTTDPKLLSEKRNARWRILVCVLFAALIPELHASPTTVTLRPVADAELQQAQPDSNIGGNITMVSGELGIRVGGVLRRAVLRFDLAGQIPAGAIINSVSLQVRVMRVPIGPANSIFDLRRILQPWSESGVTWNSRLPATPWQVPGVTGAADSVSAASSTVFVSGLGSYTFPSTPALIADVQAWANDPSTNSGWLLISEGEGILKTARHFATHEDAVNGPVLTVIYTQPPPVILTEPLDQTKVEGDTATFAVLADGTPPLNYQWQFNDNDLLDQTNSALTLTGVSTNDAGFYRVIVNNVGGSTSSREALLTVLPLDEVLPRVTISSPASGVKFREHSDVPVTATVTTSNATLSSVEFFTNGTSFAIFSNSPVSFVLSNLAAGQYDLRARATDSATNTGEATVSFRVQTPPRVAITSPTAGLRLPINSNVTVVATTEFPTLAAEITSVDFFENDVQIGNSVVAPPFSVNWIPATLGDRTLTARAVDDLGQIGTNSIRVFVFLRENSLPTVAIT
;
A
#
# COMPACT_ATOMS: atom_id res chain seq x y z
N MET A 1 7.43 -6.14 -71.92
CA MET A 1 7.88 -5.89 -70.53
C MET A 1 7.15 -6.86 -69.62
N ASN A 2 7.91 -7.44 -68.69
CA ASN A 2 7.71 -8.78 -68.12
C ASN A 2 6.42 -8.99 -67.33
N SER A 3 5.84 -10.18 -67.52
CA SER A 3 4.90 -10.83 -66.61
C SER A 3 5.57 -12.11 -66.11
N ALA A 4 5.77 -12.22 -64.80
CA ALA A 4 6.17 -13.46 -64.13
C ALA A 4 5.67 -13.46 -62.67
N MET A 5 5.05 -14.59 -62.30
CA MET A 5 4.55 -14.98 -60.99
C MET A 5 5.59 -14.86 -59.85
N LYS A 6 5.12 -14.60 -58.62
CA LYS A 6 5.60 -15.33 -57.43
C LYS A 6 4.59 -15.32 -56.27
N THR A 7 3.95 -16.46 -56.11
CA THR A 7 3.58 -17.18 -54.87
C THR A 7 3.75 -16.44 -53.53
N THR A 8 2.64 -16.25 -52.82
CA THR A 8 2.58 -15.89 -51.40
C THR A 8 2.93 -17.07 -50.50
N ASP A 9 3.95 -16.90 -49.66
CA ASP A 9 4.43 -17.87 -48.66
C ASP A 9 3.56 -17.81 -47.38
N PRO A 10 2.93 -18.90 -46.91
CA PRO A 10 2.02 -18.89 -45.75
C PRO A 10 2.70 -18.67 -44.38
N LYS A 11 4.04 -18.63 -44.30
CA LYS A 11 4.75 -18.53 -43.01
C LYS A 11 4.82 -17.12 -42.40
N LEU A 12 4.52 -16.07 -43.18
CA LEU A 12 4.47 -14.67 -42.69
C LEU A 12 3.17 -14.29 -41.97
N LEU A 13 2.21 -15.22 -41.84
CA LEU A 13 0.95 -15.03 -41.11
C LEU A 13 0.98 -15.55 -39.67
N SER A 14 2.11 -16.08 -39.20
CA SER A 14 2.24 -16.62 -37.82
C SER A 14 2.95 -15.71 -36.82
N GLU A 15 3.64 -14.65 -37.26
CA GLU A 15 4.37 -13.72 -36.37
C GLU A 15 3.65 -12.38 -36.11
N LYS A 16 2.43 -12.19 -36.63
CA LYS A 16 1.56 -11.02 -36.31
C LYS A 16 0.38 -11.37 -35.39
N ARG A 17 0.44 -12.50 -34.67
CA ARG A 17 -0.64 -12.98 -33.79
C ARG A 17 -0.47 -12.74 -32.28
N ASN A 18 0.63 -12.12 -31.83
CA ASN A 18 0.85 -11.87 -30.39
C ASN A 18 1.02 -10.37 -30.02
N ALA A 19 0.45 -9.45 -30.79
CA ALA A 19 0.47 -8.00 -30.48
C ALA A 19 -0.90 -7.32 -30.68
N ARG A 20 -2.01 -8.04 -30.44
CA ARG A 20 -3.38 -7.50 -30.53
C ARG A 20 -4.32 -8.15 -29.53
N TRP A 21 -4.27 -7.69 -28.28
CA TRP A 21 -5.37 -7.58 -27.31
C TRP A 21 -4.79 -6.71 -26.19
N ARG A 22 -4.99 -5.39 -26.18
CA ARG A 22 -6.20 -4.72 -25.72
C ARG A 22 -6.39 -3.43 -26.53
N ILE A 23 -7.34 -3.41 -27.45
CA ILE A 23 -7.90 -2.15 -27.93
C ILE A 23 -8.82 -1.69 -26.80
N LEU A 24 -8.34 -0.73 -26.02
CA LEU A 24 -9.16 0.04 -25.11
C LEU A 24 -10.12 0.84 -25.99
N VAL A 25 -11.35 0.35 -26.15
CA VAL A 25 -12.44 1.18 -26.65
C VAL A 25 -12.77 2.14 -25.51
N CYS A 26 -12.06 3.26 -25.44
CA CYS A 26 -12.49 4.41 -24.65
C CYS A 26 -13.71 5.01 -25.36
N VAL A 27 -14.89 4.46 -25.10
CA VAL A 27 -16.11 5.24 -25.25
C VAL A 27 -16.01 6.33 -24.19
N LEU A 28 -15.68 7.55 -24.62
CA LEU A 28 -15.65 8.73 -23.78
C LEU A 28 -17.09 9.12 -23.42
N PHE A 29 -17.73 8.34 -22.55
CA PHE A 29 -18.76 8.89 -21.69
C PHE A 29 -18.01 9.57 -20.55
N ALA A 30 -17.75 10.87 -20.70
CA ALA A 30 -17.68 11.73 -19.54
C ALA A 30 -19.09 11.70 -18.91
N ALA A 31 -19.36 10.66 -18.14
CA ALA A 31 -20.46 10.65 -17.22
C ALA A 31 -20.07 11.69 -16.17
N LEU A 32 -20.50 12.94 -16.40
CA LEU A 32 -20.59 13.90 -15.32
C LEU A 32 -21.49 13.23 -14.28
N ILE A 33 -20.89 12.65 -13.24
CA ILE A 33 -21.66 12.06 -12.14
C ILE A 33 -22.44 13.24 -11.57
N PRO A 34 -23.78 13.22 -11.60
CA PRO A 34 -24.52 14.25 -10.90
C PRO A 34 -24.10 14.13 -9.44
N GLU A 35 -23.59 15.23 -8.87
CA GLU A 35 -23.50 15.35 -7.42
C GLU A 35 -24.85 14.88 -6.87
N LEU A 36 -24.82 13.84 -6.04
CA LEU A 36 -26.06 13.39 -5.44
C LEU A 36 -26.42 14.50 -4.45
N HIS A 37 -27.46 15.25 -4.76
CA HIS A 37 -27.94 16.29 -3.85
C HIS A 37 -28.80 15.63 -2.77
N ALA A 38 -28.75 16.19 -1.56
CA ALA A 38 -29.62 15.78 -0.48
C ALA A 38 -31.08 15.78 -0.94
N SER A 39 -31.73 14.62 -0.90
CA SER A 39 -33.13 14.49 -1.29
C SER A 39 -34.03 14.63 -0.07
N PRO A 40 -35.04 15.53 -0.10
CA PRO A 40 -35.94 15.70 1.04
C PRO A 40 -36.77 14.43 1.25
N THR A 41 -36.85 14.00 2.51
CA THR A 41 -37.68 12.88 2.96
C THR A 41 -38.83 13.41 3.80
N THR A 42 -40.02 12.85 3.59
CA THR A 42 -41.23 13.21 4.35
C THR A 42 -41.58 12.10 5.32
N VAL A 43 -41.77 12.44 6.60
CA VAL A 43 -42.35 11.56 7.60
C VAL A 43 -43.64 12.16 8.14
N THR A 44 -44.64 11.31 8.35
CA THR A 44 -45.96 11.69 8.88
C THR A 44 -46.21 10.94 10.17
N LEU A 45 -46.47 11.67 11.25
CA LEU A 45 -46.59 11.15 12.61
C LEU A 45 -47.95 11.49 13.21
N ARG A 46 -48.44 10.60 14.07
CA ARG A 46 -49.57 10.85 14.95
C ARG A 46 -49.06 11.11 16.37
N PRO A 47 -49.79 11.86 17.21
CA PRO A 47 -49.40 12.02 18.60
C PRO A 47 -49.33 10.64 19.27
N VAL A 48 -48.49 10.51 20.28
CA VAL A 48 -48.43 9.32 21.15
C VAL A 48 -49.06 9.58 22.52
N ALA A 49 -49.41 10.85 22.77
CA ALA A 49 -50.07 11.29 23.98
C ALA A 49 -50.74 12.64 23.71
N ASP A 50 -51.96 12.82 24.20
CA ASP A 50 -52.60 14.12 24.34
C ASP A 50 -53.56 14.16 25.54
N ALA A 51 -53.88 15.36 26.01
CA ALA A 51 -54.85 15.53 27.10
C ALA A 51 -55.45 16.93 27.12
N GLU A 52 -56.71 17.01 27.55
CA GLU A 52 -57.33 18.28 27.92
C GLU A 52 -57.01 18.67 29.37
N LEU A 53 -56.71 19.94 29.59
CA LEU A 53 -56.49 20.54 30.90
C LEU A 53 -57.66 21.47 31.23
N GLN A 54 -58.25 21.29 32.41
CA GLN A 54 -59.51 21.91 32.78
C GLN A 54 -59.40 22.79 34.03
N GLN A 55 -59.57 24.10 33.89
CA GLN A 55 -59.50 25.00 35.06
C GLN A 55 -60.57 24.71 36.13
N ALA A 56 -61.81 24.39 35.73
CA ALA A 56 -62.89 24.11 36.68
C ALA A 56 -62.81 22.72 37.35
N GLN A 57 -61.99 21.81 36.82
CA GLN A 57 -61.74 20.49 37.39
C GLN A 57 -60.22 20.25 37.40
N PRO A 58 -59.49 21.02 38.22
CA PRO A 58 -58.07 21.24 37.97
C PRO A 58 -57.17 20.03 38.30
N ASP A 59 -57.71 19.06 39.03
CA ASP A 59 -57.04 17.80 39.37
C ASP A 59 -57.63 16.59 38.62
N SER A 60 -58.58 16.82 37.70
CA SER A 60 -59.11 15.76 36.85
C SER A 60 -58.20 15.53 35.65
N ASN A 61 -57.80 14.28 35.43
CA ASN A 61 -57.15 13.86 34.21
C ASN A 61 -58.21 13.61 33.13
N ILE A 62 -58.00 14.20 31.94
CA ILE A 62 -58.90 14.10 30.79
C ILE A 62 -58.09 13.63 29.57
N GLY A 63 -57.30 12.57 29.75
CA GLY A 63 -56.66 11.83 28.65
C GLY A 63 -57.61 10.77 28.08
N GLY A 64 -57.33 10.28 26.87
CA GLY A 64 -58.09 9.16 26.27
C GLY A 64 -59.46 9.52 25.67
N ASN A 65 -59.81 10.80 25.62
CA ASN A 65 -61.06 11.27 25.00
C ASN A 65 -60.82 11.59 23.54
N ILE A 66 -61.76 11.22 22.65
CA ILE A 66 -61.68 11.50 21.20
C ILE A 66 -61.67 13.00 20.82
N THR A 67 -61.89 13.90 21.78
CA THR A 67 -61.76 15.36 21.58
C THR A 67 -61.13 16.03 22.79
N MET A 68 -60.27 17.00 22.54
CA MET A 68 -59.66 17.90 23.53
C MET A 68 -60.11 19.34 23.30
N VAL A 69 -60.28 20.12 24.36
CA VAL A 69 -60.71 21.52 24.25
C VAL A 69 -59.56 22.48 24.55
N SER A 70 -59.43 23.54 23.74
CA SER A 70 -58.57 24.69 24.05
C SER A 70 -59.32 26.00 23.82
N GLY A 71 -59.11 26.99 24.70
CA GLY A 71 -59.77 28.30 24.74
C GLY A 71 -60.81 28.42 25.86
N GLU A 72 -61.57 29.52 25.86
CA GLU A 72 -62.53 29.83 26.93
C GLU A 72 -63.98 29.50 26.54
N LEU A 73 -64.67 28.80 27.44
CA LEU A 73 -66.07 28.43 27.25
C LEU A 73 -67.02 29.64 27.33
N GLY A 74 -68.28 29.47 26.89
CA GLY A 74 -69.29 30.52 26.98
C GLY A 74 -69.90 30.69 28.39
N ILE A 75 -70.64 31.78 28.59
CA ILE A 75 -71.27 32.18 29.87
C ILE A 75 -72.14 31.09 30.49
N ARG A 76 -72.90 30.33 29.68
CA ARG A 76 -73.77 29.24 30.16
C ARG A 76 -73.01 28.11 30.86
N VAL A 77 -71.69 28.07 30.71
CA VAL A 77 -70.78 27.06 31.29
C VAL A 77 -69.69 27.72 32.14
N GLY A 78 -69.89 28.99 32.55
CA GLY A 78 -69.06 29.67 33.55
C GLY A 78 -67.78 30.33 33.06
N GLY A 79 -67.53 30.46 31.75
CA GLY A 79 -66.34 31.17 31.24
C GLY A 79 -65.02 30.50 31.64
N VAL A 80 -64.99 29.18 31.62
CA VAL A 80 -63.86 28.40 32.16
C VAL A 80 -62.79 28.18 31.08
N LEU A 81 -61.53 28.32 31.47
CA LEU A 81 -60.40 28.02 30.60
C LEU A 81 -60.20 26.51 30.40
N ARG A 82 -59.91 26.17 29.15
CA ARG A 82 -59.46 24.86 28.69
C ARG A 82 -58.18 25.02 27.89
N ARG A 83 -57.25 24.08 28.03
CA ARG A 83 -56.03 24.00 27.23
C ARG A 83 -55.82 22.54 26.85
N ALA A 84 -54.97 22.28 25.87
CA ALA A 84 -54.62 20.91 25.54
C ALA A 84 -53.12 20.76 25.39
N VAL A 85 -52.61 19.57 25.70
CA VAL A 85 -51.21 19.20 25.50
C VAL A 85 -51.15 18.04 24.51
N LEU A 86 -50.12 18.01 23.66
CA LEU A 86 -49.93 16.97 22.66
C LEU A 86 -48.44 16.66 22.49
N ARG A 87 -48.08 15.39 22.36
CA ARG A 87 -46.70 14.94 22.16
C ARG A 87 -46.62 13.90 21.06
N PHE A 88 -45.62 14.01 20.20
CA PHE A 88 -45.29 13.04 19.14
C PHE A 88 -44.04 12.26 19.53
N ASP A 89 -43.88 11.04 19.02
CA ASP A 89 -42.62 10.31 19.11
C ASP A 89 -41.85 10.43 17.79
N LEU A 90 -40.64 10.98 17.87
CA LEU A 90 -39.73 11.19 16.74
C LEU A 90 -38.61 10.13 16.72
N ALA A 91 -38.43 9.38 17.81
CA ALA A 91 -37.32 8.45 17.98
C ALA A 91 -37.43 7.31 16.96
N GLY A 92 -36.35 7.07 16.22
CA GLY A 92 -36.31 6.06 15.15
C GLY A 92 -37.13 6.40 13.90
N GLN A 93 -37.90 7.48 13.89
CA GLN A 93 -38.66 7.95 12.73
C GLN A 93 -37.86 8.95 11.88
N ILE A 94 -37.00 9.73 12.53
CA ILE A 94 -36.06 10.67 11.89
C ILE A 94 -34.65 10.21 12.25
N PRO A 95 -33.77 9.91 11.27
CA PRO A 95 -32.41 9.48 11.55
C PRO A 95 -31.58 10.57 12.22
N ALA A 96 -30.62 10.17 13.07
CA ALA A 96 -29.69 11.09 13.71
C ALA A 96 -28.94 11.95 12.68
N GLY A 97 -28.70 13.21 13.00
CA GLY A 97 -28.04 14.16 12.09
C GLY A 97 -28.93 14.74 10.99
N ALA A 98 -30.21 14.34 10.90
CA ALA A 98 -31.16 14.95 9.97
C ALA A 98 -31.27 16.47 10.17
N ILE A 99 -31.43 17.20 9.06
CA ILE A 99 -31.71 18.62 9.05
C ILE A 99 -33.19 18.80 8.73
N ILE A 100 -33.95 19.35 9.68
CA ILE A 100 -35.39 19.60 9.49
C ILE A 100 -35.57 20.79 8.55
N ASN A 101 -36.22 20.57 7.40
CA ASN A 101 -36.48 21.62 6.41
C ASN A 101 -37.85 22.27 6.62
N SER A 102 -38.86 21.49 7.01
CA SER A 102 -40.22 21.98 7.21
C SER A 102 -40.98 21.12 8.22
N VAL A 103 -41.84 21.76 9.01
CA VAL A 103 -42.75 21.09 9.94
C VAL A 103 -44.13 21.68 9.75
N SER A 104 -45.16 20.83 9.69
CA SER A 104 -46.54 21.31 9.74
C SER A 104 -47.38 20.38 10.60
N LEU A 105 -48.26 20.96 11.42
CA LEU A 105 -49.21 20.19 12.22
C LEU A 105 -50.62 20.47 11.73
N GLN A 106 -51.28 19.45 11.19
CA GLN A 106 -52.71 19.51 10.91
C GLN A 106 -53.50 19.05 12.13
N VAL A 107 -54.50 19.84 12.52
CA VAL A 107 -55.50 19.50 13.54
C VAL A 107 -56.90 19.64 12.95
N ARG A 108 -57.88 18.91 13.49
CA ARG A 108 -59.27 19.03 13.05
C ARG A 108 -60.17 19.55 14.16
N VAL A 109 -60.93 20.59 13.87
CA VAL A 109 -61.95 21.15 14.76
C VAL A 109 -63.25 20.39 14.56
N MET A 110 -63.68 19.71 15.61
CA MET A 110 -64.86 18.84 15.65
C MET A 110 -66.09 19.57 16.18
N ARG A 111 -65.90 20.63 16.98
CA ARG A 111 -67.00 21.43 17.51
C ARG A 111 -66.58 22.88 17.78
N VAL A 112 -67.50 23.80 17.50
CA VAL A 112 -67.39 25.24 17.83
C VAL A 112 -68.52 25.69 18.76
N PRO A 113 -68.32 26.76 19.55
CA PRO A 113 -69.37 27.41 20.34
C PRO A 113 -70.46 28.04 19.45
N ILE A 114 -71.66 28.24 20.00
CA ILE A 114 -72.74 28.97 19.32
C ILE A 114 -72.43 30.47 19.33
N GLY A 115 -72.32 31.05 18.13
CA GLY A 115 -71.83 32.42 17.92
C GLY A 115 -70.37 32.54 18.33
N PRO A 116 -69.45 31.80 17.69
CA PRO A 116 -68.06 31.74 18.10
C PRO A 116 -67.34 33.06 17.83
N ALA A 117 -66.44 33.46 18.72
CA ALA A 117 -65.44 34.47 18.38
C ALA A 117 -64.43 33.83 17.42
N ASN A 118 -63.98 34.57 16.40
CA ASN A 118 -62.78 34.17 15.67
C ASN A 118 -61.62 34.10 16.66
N SER A 119 -60.80 33.05 16.58
CA SER A 119 -59.81 32.77 17.61
C SER A 119 -58.50 32.35 16.99
N ILE A 120 -57.41 32.85 17.56
CA ILE A 120 -56.05 32.44 17.24
C ILE A 120 -55.63 31.43 18.30
N PHE A 121 -54.95 30.39 17.85
CA PHE A 121 -54.39 29.33 18.68
C PHE A 121 -52.89 29.24 18.45
N ASP A 122 -52.15 29.14 19.52
CA ASP A 122 -50.70 28.94 19.53
C ASP A 122 -50.37 27.49 19.88
N LEU A 123 -49.33 26.98 19.24
CA LEU A 123 -48.51 25.90 19.79
C LEU A 123 -47.37 26.53 20.56
N ARG A 124 -47.22 26.17 21.83
CA ARG A 124 -46.11 26.62 22.69
C ARG A 124 -45.32 25.41 23.17
N ARG A 125 -44.00 25.43 23.03
CA ARG A 125 -43.16 24.30 23.46
C ARG A 125 -43.27 24.08 24.97
N ILE A 126 -43.57 22.85 25.37
CA ILE A 126 -43.53 22.43 26.78
C ILE A 126 -42.09 22.07 27.14
N LEU A 127 -41.64 22.50 28.32
CA LEU A 127 -40.28 22.31 28.82
C LEU A 127 -40.16 21.19 29.86
N GLN A 128 -41.28 20.76 30.46
CA GLN A 128 -41.30 19.69 31.45
C GLN A 128 -41.99 18.43 30.93
N PRO A 129 -41.46 17.24 31.24
CA PRO A 129 -42.10 16.00 30.86
C PRO A 129 -43.42 15.80 31.61
N TRP A 130 -44.39 15.25 30.90
CA TRP A 130 -45.72 14.89 31.40
C TRP A 130 -46.13 13.51 30.87
N SER A 131 -47.16 12.94 31.50
CA SER A 131 -47.76 11.66 31.12
C SER A 131 -49.25 11.82 30.87
N GLU A 132 -49.76 11.26 29.77
CA GLU A 132 -51.18 11.32 29.39
C GLU A 132 -52.12 10.85 30.49
N SER A 133 -51.79 9.77 31.19
CA SER A 133 -52.62 9.22 32.28
C SER A 133 -52.54 9.99 33.60
N GLY A 134 -51.68 11.01 33.70
CA GLY A 134 -51.39 11.70 34.96
C GLY A 134 -51.40 13.23 34.89
N VAL A 135 -51.49 13.81 33.69
CA VAL A 135 -51.49 15.26 33.50
C VAL A 135 -52.87 15.85 33.83
N THR A 136 -52.86 16.99 34.50
CA THR A 136 -54.05 17.74 34.94
C THR A 136 -53.75 19.24 34.81
N TRP A 137 -54.72 20.10 35.08
CA TRP A 137 -54.48 21.55 35.10
C TRP A 137 -53.42 21.94 36.14
N ASN A 138 -53.43 21.31 37.32
CA ASN A 138 -52.47 21.61 38.38
C ASN A 138 -51.15 20.85 38.28
N SER A 139 -51.14 19.63 37.71
CA SER A 139 -49.99 18.72 37.80
C SER A 139 -49.59 18.10 36.45
N ARG A 140 -48.29 17.98 36.19
CA ARG A 140 -47.72 17.36 34.97
C ARG A 140 -47.58 15.85 35.04
N LEU A 141 -47.39 15.33 36.24
CA LEU A 141 -47.37 13.92 36.60
C LEU A 141 -48.17 13.76 37.90
N PRO A 142 -48.57 12.53 38.30
CA PRO A 142 -49.21 12.32 39.59
C PRO A 142 -48.38 12.93 40.73
N ALA A 143 -49.03 13.78 41.54
CA ALA A 143 -48.40 14.51 42.65
C ALA A 143 -47.20 15.42 42.30
N THR A 144 -46.98 15.74 41.01
CA THR A 144 -45.92 16.65 40.58
C THR A 144 -46.54 17.88 39.90
N PRO A 145 -46.56 19.06 40.56
CA PRO A 145 -47.25 20.23 40.04
C PRO A 145 -46.53 20.85 38.83
N TRP A 146 -47.28 21.58 38.01
CA TRP A 146 -46.72 22.62 37.14
C TRP A 146 -46.22 23.79 37.99
N GLN A 147 -45.27 24.58 37.49
CA GLN A 147 -44.90 25.84 38.15
C GLN A 147 -46.10 26.79 38.25
N VAL A 148 -46.88 26.90 37.17
CA VAL A 148 -48.14 27.62 37.13
C VAL A 148 -49.23 26.71 36.57
N PRO A 149 -50.36 26.53 37.28
CA PRO A 149 -51.48 25.75 36.77
C PRO A 149 -51.88 26.16 35.35
N GLY A 150 -52.11 25.16 34.49
CA GLY A 150 -52.38 25.34 33.07
C GLY A 150 -51.14 25.42 32.18
N VAL A 151 -49.93 25.14 32.69
CA VAL A 151 -48.69 25.02 31.89
C VAL A 151 -48.19 26.36 31.34
N THR A 152 -48.40 27.46 32.05
CA THR A 152 -47.98 28.82 31.60
C THR A 152 -46.80 29.39 32.38
N GLY A 153 -46.22 28.64 33.31
CA GLY A 153 -45.00 29.05 34.00
C GLY A 153 -43.81 29.06 33.05
N ALA A 154 -42.84 29.95 33.27
CA ALA A 154 -41.62 30.01 32.45
C ALA A 154 -40.78 28.73 32.53
N ALA A 155 -40.94 27.94 33.58
CA ALA A 155 -40.33 26.60 33.70
C ALA A 155 -41.16 25.51 33.02
N ASP A 156 -42.45 25.75 32.72
CA ASP A 156 -43.39 24.77 32.19
C ASP A 156 -43.46 24.82 30.66
N SER A 157 -43.54 26.03 30.08
CA SER A 157 -43.59 26.23 28.63
C SER A 157 -42.91 27.52 28.19
N VAL A 158 -42.53 27.56 26.92
CA VAL A 158 -42.05 28.77 26.26
C VAL A 158 -43.24 29.68 25.96
N SER A 159 -43.19 30.94 26.39
CA SER A 159 -44.30 31.89 26.20
C SER A 159 -44.52 32.27 24.74
N ALA A 160 -43.47 32.29 23.93
CA ALA A 160 -43.53 32.54 22.50
C ALA A 160 -44.08 31.30 21.76
N ALA A 161 -44.97 31.54 20.79
CA ALA A 161 -45.52 30.47 19.97
C ALA A 161 -44.46 29.89 19.03
N SER A 162 -44.40 28.57 18.99
CA SER A 162 -43.68 27.82 17.95
C SER A 162 -44.39 27.99 16.61
N SER A 163 -45.72 27.92 16.58
CA SER A 163 -46.54 28.24 15.40
C SER A 163 -47.93 28.67 15.84
N THR A 164 -48.65 29.38 14.98
CA THR A 164 -49.98 29.92 15.28
C THR A 164 -50.95 29.65 14.13
N VAL A 165 -52.23 29.51 14.45
CA VAL A 165 -53.28 29.26 13.46
C VAL A 165 -54.57 30.00 13.80
N PHE A 166 -55.21 30.55 12.78
CA PHE A 166 -56.50 31.23 12.88
C PHE A 166 -57.65 30.25 12.63
N VAL A 167 -58.56 30.11 13.61
CA VAL A 167 -59.67 29.16 13.58
C VAL A 167 -61.02 29.87 13.60
N SER A 168 -61.74 29.78 12.47
CA SER A 168 -63.03 30.44 12.24
C SER A 168 -64.25 29.52 12.32
N GLY A 169 -64.08 28.19 12.29
CA GLY A 169 -65.19 27.25 12.16
C GLY A 169 -64.78 25.78 12.34
N LEU A 170 -65.64 24.88 11.85
CA LEU A 170 -65.35 23.45 11.76
C LEU A 170 -64.44 23.15 10.57
N GLY A 171 -63.59 22.13 10.69
CA GLY A 171 -62.73 21.69 9.59
C GLY A 171 -61.29 21.47 10.02
N SER A 172 -60.43 21.22 9.03
CA SER A 172 -59.00 21.02 9.25
C SER A 172 -58.24 22.35 9.18
N TYR A 173 -57.30 22.52 10.10
CA TYR A 173 -56.45 23.69 10.20
C TYR A 173 -55.00 23.23 10.31
N THR A 174 -54.10 23.93 9.66
CA THR A 174 -52.67 23.59 9.65
C THR A 174 -51.89 24.70 10.32
N PHE A 175 -51.18 24.37 11.39
CA PHE A 175 -50.09 25.19 11.90
C PHE A 175 -48.97 25.19 10.86
N PRO A 176 -48.66 26.35 10.25
CA PRO A 176 -47.66 26.42 9.20
C PRO A 176 -46.25 26.22 9.77
N SER A 177 -45.33 25.88 8.87
CA SER A 177 -43.90 25.80 9.19
C SER A 177 -43.36 27.19 9.53
N THR A 178 -42.63 27.26 10.64
CA THR A 178 -41.95 28.46 11.11
C THR A 178 -40.55 28.07 11.59
N PRO A 179 -39.60 29.03 11.70
CA PRO A 179 -38.30 28.75 12.29
C PRO A 179 -38.36 28.18 13.71
N ALA A 180 -39.32 28.61 14.54
CA ALA A 180 -39.47 28.13 15.91
C ALA A 180 -40.01 26.70 15.96
N LEU A 181 -41.00 26.37 15.14
CA LEU A 181 -41.54 25.01 15.05
C LEU A 181 -40.50 24.02 14.49
N ILE A 182 -39.73 24.45 13.50
CA ILE A 182 -38.58 23.68 12.98
C ILE A 182 -37.54 23.47 14.09
N ALA A 183 -37.19 24.51 14.85
CA ALA A 183 -36.20 24.42 15.93
C ALA A 183 -36.62 23.46 17.05
N ASP A 184 -37.91 23.41 17.39
CA ASP A 184 -38.44 22.45 18.36
C ASP A 184 -38.24 21.02 17.89
N VAL A 185 -38.70 20.70 16.67
CA VAL A 185 -38.56 19.35 16.11
C VAL A 185 -37.10 18.98 15.87
N GLN A 186 -36.26 19.92 15.45
CA GLN A 186 -34.81 19.70 15.30
C GLN A 186 -34.15 19.35 16.64
N ALA A 187 -34.51 20.05 17.72
CA ALA A 187 -34.00 19.74 19.05
C ALA A 187 -34.42 18.34 19.50
N TRP A 188 -35.67 17.95 19.26
CA TRP A 188 -36.19 16.63 19.62
C TRP A 188 -35.63 15.50 18.73
N ALA A 189 -35.31 15.78 17.47
CA ALA A 189 -34.64 14.81 16.60
C ALA A 189 -33.19 14.58 17.05
N ASN A 190 -32.51 15.63 17.54
CA ASN A 190 -31.14 15.54 18.06
C ASN A 190 -31.09 14.86 19.44
N ASP A 191 -32.06 15.16 20.31
CA ASP A 191 -32.20 14.57 21.64
C ASP A 191 -33.67 14.30 21.97
N PRO A 192 -34.17 13.08 21.67
CA PRO A 192 -35.56 12.70 21.92
C PRO A 192 -35.98 12.81 23.39
N SER A 193 -35.05 12.79 24.35
CA SER A 193 -35.38 12.89 25.77
C SER A 193 -35.92 14.27 26.18
N THR A 194 -35.65 15.29 25.37
CA THR A 194 -36.13 16.67 25.59
C THR A 194 -37.56 16.89 25.07
N ASN A 195 -38.15 15.89 24.40
CA ASN A 195 -39.45 16.01 23.77
C ASN A 195 -40.60 15.91 24.78
N SER A 196 -41.11 17.06 25.19
CA SER A 196 -42.32 17.19 26.01
C SER A 196 -43.54 17.66 25.21
N GLY A 197 -43.42 17.77 23.89
CA GLY A 197 -44.52 18.19 23.02
C GLY A 197 -44.90 19.68 23.13
N TRP A 198 -46.13 19.98 22.72
CA TRP A 198 -46.67 21.34 22.64
C TRP A 198 -47.92 21.51 23.48
N LEU A 199 -48.07 22.71 24.03
CA LEU A 199 -49.29 23.26 24.60
C LEU A 199 -50.07 23.95 23.48
N LEU A 200 -51.32 23.54 23.28
CA LEU A 200 -52.30 24.22 22.44
C LEU A 200 -53.12 25.18 23.31
N ILE A 201 -52.95 26.48 23.07
CA ILE A 201 -53.55 27.55 23.86
C ILE A 201 -54.17 28.61 22.96
N SER A 202 -55.29 29.21 23.35
CA SER A 202 -55.86 30.35 22.61
C SER A 202 -55.20 31.66 23.02
N GLU A 203 -54.94 32.56 22.09
CA GLU A 203 -54.52 33.93 22.43
C GLU A 203 -55.66 34.75 23.08
N GLY A 204 -56.91 34.33 22.89
CA GLY A 204 -58.11 35.01 23.39
C GLY A 204 -58.58 34.52 24.77
N GLU A 205 -57.68 34.09 25.66
CA GLU A 205 -58.05 33.83 27.06
C GLU A 205 -58.51 35.15 27.72
N GLY A 206 -59.65 35.10 28.41
CA GLY A 206 -60.44 36.25 28.85
C GLY A 206 -61.56 36.64 27.88
N ILE A 207 -61.60 36.06 26.68
CA ILE A 207 -62.67 36.27 25.69
C ILE A 207 -63.53 35.01 25.63
N LEU A 208 -64.78 35.14 26.05
CA LEU A 208 -65.76 34.06 26.02
C LEU A 208 -65.99 33.51 24.60
N LYS A 209 -66.28 32.21 24.52
CA LYS A 209 -66.59 31.49 23.27
C LYS A 209 -65.43 31.40 22.29
N THR A 210 -64.20 31.45 22.78
CA THR A 210 -62.99 31.14 22.02
C THR A 210 -62.70 29.63 21.98
N ALA A 211 -63.27 28.84 22.91
CA ALA A 211 -63.05 27.40 22.97
C ALA A 211 -63.30 26.68 21.64
N ARG A 212 -62.47 25.70 21.31
CA ARG A 212 -62.64 24.78 20.18
C ARG A 212 -62.39 23.36 20.66
N HIS A 213 -63.21 22.41 20.18
CA HIS A 213 -62.93 20.99 20.37
C HIS A 213 -62.13 20.51 19.18
N PHE A 214 -60.91 20.07 19.44
CA PHE A 214 -60.02 19.45 18.47
C PHE A 214 -60.11 17.93 18.59
N ALA A 215 -60.02 17.22 17.47
CA ALA A 215 -59.82 15.77 17.50
C ALA A 215 -58.48 15.43 18.16
N THR A 216 -58.43 14.29 18.83
CA THR A 216 -57.26 13.76 19.54
C THR A 216 -56.68 12.55 18.81
N HIS A 217 -55.59 11.99 19.34
CA HIS A 217 -54.97 10.77 18.88
C HIS A 217 -55.93 9.57 18.88
N GLU A 218 -56.89 9.49 19.80
CA GLU A 218 -57.88 8.40 19.85
C GLU A 218 -58.85 8.41 18.65
N ASP A 219 -59.02 9.56 17.99
CA ASP A 219 -59.73 9.61 16.71
C ASP A 219 -58.76 9.27 15.57
N ALA A 220 -58.68 7.98 15.23
CA ALA A 220 -57.79 7.48 14.17
C ALA A 220 -58.03 8.13 12.79
N VAL A 221 -59.22 8.70 12.54
CA VAL A 221 -59.58 9.32 11.27
C VAL A 221 -59.23 10.81 11.27
N ASN A 222 -59.56 11.52 12.34
CA ASN A 222 -59.50 12.98 12.39
C ASN A 222 -58.39 13.55 13.28
N GLY A 223 -57.69 12.69 14.01
CA GLY A 223 -56.67 13.08 14.97
C GLY A 223 -55.52 13.86 14.35
N PRO A 224 -54.71 14.54 15.18
CA PRO A 224 -53.64 15.39 14.69
C PRO A 224 -52.62 14.63 13.82
N VAL A 225 -52.06 15.33 12.84
CA VAL A 225 -51.05 14.77 11.93
C VAL A 225 -49.89 15.76 11.82
N LEU A 226 -48.72 15.34 12.29
CA LEU A 226 -47.47 16.08 12.14
C LEU A 226 -46.74 15.59 10.89
N THR A 227 -46.53 16.48 9.93
CA THR A 227 -45.73 16.21 8.74
C THR A 227 -44.39 16.93 8.88
N VAL A 228 -43.30 16.17 8.83
CA VAL A 228 -41.93 16.68 8.90
C VAL A 228 -41.21 16.35 7.60
N ILE A 229 -40.58 17.36 7.01
CA ILE A 229 -39.71 17.20 5.84
C ILE A 229 -38.29 17.47 6.30
N TYR A 230 -37.37 16.53 6.05
CA TYR A 230 -35.97 16.63 6.43
C TYR A 230 -35.04 16.16 5.33
N THR A 231 -33.78 16.60 5.39
CA THR A 231 -32.68 16.08 4.57
C THR A 231 -31.64 15.42 5.47
N GLN A 232 -30.87 14.49 4.91
CA GLN A 232 -29.67 13.95 5.57
C GLN A 232 -28.45 14.76 5.10
N PRO A 233 -27.42 14.93 5.95
CA PRO A 233 -26.16 15.50 5.51
C PRO A 233 -25.40 14.50 4.61
N PRO A 234 -24.59 14.99 3.66
CA PRO A 234 -23.69 14.14 2.90
C PRO A 234 -22.63 13.50 3.83
N PRO A 235 -21.94 12.44 3.38
CA PRO A 235 -20.84 11.85 4.15
C PRO A 235 -19.71 12.84 4.40
N VAL A 236 -18.96 12.66 5.49
CA VAL A 236 -17.76 13.44 5.80
C VAL A 236 -16.53 12.54 5.71
N ILE A 237 -15.49 13.03 5.06
CA ILE A 237 -14.21 12.32 4.98
C ILE A 237 -13.36 12.65 6.21
N LEU A 238 -13.01 11.63 6.98
CA LEU A 238 -12.20 11.72 8.19
C LEU A 238 -10.72 11.45 7.92
N THR A 239 -10.40 10.63 6.92
CA THR A 239 -9.02 10.35 6.51
C THR A 239 -8.94 10.29 5.00
N GLU A 240 -8.07 11.13 4.46
CA GLU A 240 -7.87 11.32 3.03
C GLU A 240 -6.82 10.34 2.45
N PRO A 241 -6.95 9.90 1.18
CA PRO A 241 -5.96 9.04 0.53
C PRO A 241 -4.63 9.77 0.31
N LEU A 242 -3.48 9.13 0.56
CA LEU A 242 -2.15 9.75 0.47
C LEU A 242 -1.48 9.50 -0.88
N ASP A 243 -0.65 10.45 -1.32
CA ASP A 243 0.21 10.30 -2.49
C ASP A 243 1.16 9.11 -2.33
N GLN A 244 1.49 8.45 -3.44
CA GLN A 244 2.43 7.33 -3.45
C GLN A 244 3.44 7.46 -4.59
N THR A 245 4.67 7.05 -4.32
CA THR A 245 5.68 6.78 -5.34
C THR A 245 5.99 5.30 -5.34
N LYS A 246 5.85 4.66 -6.50
CA LYS A 246 6.05 3.22 -6.69
C LYS A 246 6.95 2.98 -7.88
N VAL A 247 7.68 1.87 -7.86
CA VAL A 247 8.41 1.40 -9.05
C VAL A 247 7.44 0.54 -9.87
N GLU A 248 7.58 0.54 -11.19
CA GLU A 248 6.79 -0.31 -12.07
C GLU A 248 6.82 -1.78 -11.61
N GLY A 249 5.67 -2.46 -11.62
CA GLY A 249 5.49 -3.80 -11.07
C GLY A 249 5.11 -3.87 -9.58
N ASP A 250 5.28 -2.78 -8.81
CA ASP A 250 4.89 -2.76 -7.39
C ASP A 250 3.36 -2.78 -7.19
N THR A 251 2.95 -2.87 -5.92
CA THR A 251 1.56 -2.66 -5.49
C THR A 251 1.39 -1.29 -4.84
N ALA A 252 0.37 -0.54 -5.28
CA ALA A 252 -0.09 0.72 -4.70
C ALA A 252 -1.44 0.54 -3.99
N THR A 253 -1.65 1.21 -2.86
CA THR A 253 -2.91 1.12 -2.10
C THR A 253 -3.37 2.49 -1.61
N PHE A 254 -4.55 2.94 -2.05
CA PHE A 254 -5.20 4.15 -1.55
C PHE A 254 -6.34 3.76 -0.61
N ALA A 255 -6.57 4.52 0.46
CA ALA A 255 -7.63 4.25 1.41
C ALA A 255 -8.26 5.56 1.91
N VAL A 256 -9.55 5.48 2.23
CA VAL A 256 -10.32 6.57 2.84
C VAL A 256 -11.00 6.07 4.10
N LEU A 257 -11.17 6.95 5.09
CA LEU A 257 -12.13 6.75 6.17
C LEU A 257 -13.20 7.83 6.06
N ALA A 258 -14.47 7.42 6.00
CA ALA A 258 -15.61 8.31 5.93
C ALA A 258 -16.63 7.98 7.02
N ASP A 259 -17.38 8.98 7.43
CA ASP A 259 -18.50 8.89 8.38
C ASP A 259 -19.77 9.48 7.76
N GLY A 260 -20.93 9.05 8.25
CA GLY A 260 -22.23 9.50 7.77
C GLY A 260 -23.30 8.42 7.84
N THR A 261 -24.56 8.80 7.57
CA THR A 261 -25.71 7.90 7.62
C THR A 261 -25.54 6.72 6.65
N PRO A 262 -25.52 5.46 7.12
CA PRO A 262 -25.37 4.29 6.26
C PRO A 262 -26.59 4.02 5.35
N PRO A 263 -26.42 3.26 4.24
CA PRO A 263 -25.17 2.71 3.73
C PRO A 263 -24.31 3.79 3.06
N LEU A 264 -22.99 3.73 3.28
CA LEU A 264 -22.01 4.50 2.52
C LEU A 264 -21.61 3.71 1.27
N ASN A 265 -21.68 4.33 0.11
CA ASN A 265 -21.18 3.76 -1.14
C ASN A 265 -19.93 4.51 -1.59
N TYR A 266 -18.97 3.78 -2.12
CA TYR A 266 -17.70 4.34 -2.61
C TYR A 266 -17.60 4.14 -4.11
N GLN A 267 -16.95 5.07 -4.80
CA GLN A 267 -16.57 4.95 -6.20
C GLN A 267 -15.20 5.62 -6.38
N TRP A 268 -14.17 4.82 -6.67
CA TRP A 268 -12.83 5.35 -6.99
C TRP A 268 -12.80 5.90 -8.41
N GLN A 269 -12.03 6.97 -8.60
CA GLN A 269 -11.79 7.63 -9.87
C GLN A 269 -10.29 7.70 -10.15
N PHE A 270 -9.93 7.63 -11.43
CA PHE A 270 -8.60 7.89 -11.96
C PHE A 270 -8.69 9.00 -13.01
N ASN A 271 -8.00 10.12 -12.78
CA ASN A 271 -8.04 11.31 -13.62
C ASN A 271 -9.50 11.68 -14.01
N ASP A 272 -10.34 11.88 -13.00
CA ASP A 272 -11.78 12.20 -13.10
C ASP A 272 -12.69 11.11 -13.70
N ASN A 273 -12.17 9.94 -14.08
CA ASN A 273 -12.97 8.85 -14.65
C ASN A 273 -13.20 7.73 -13.64
N ASP A 274 -14.42 7.22 -13.57
CA ASP A 274 -14.76 6.09 -12.69
C ASP A 274 -13.97 4.83 -13.03
N LEU A 275 -13.37 4.24 -12.00
CA LEU A 275 -12.77 2.92 -12.08
C LEU A 275 -13.87 1.87 -11.87
N LEU A 276 -14.04 1.00 -12.86
CA LEU A 276 -15.06 -0.03 -12.82
C LEU A 276 -14.91 -0.96 -11.60
N ASP A 277 -16.01 -1.18 -10.91
CA ASP A 277 -16.15 -2.07 -9.75
C ASP A 277 -15.21 -1.75 -8.56
N GLN A 278 -14.62 -0.55 -8.53
CA GLN A 278 -13.79 -0.08 -7.42
C GLN A 278 -14.65 0.64 -6.38
N THR A 279 -15.42 -0.13 -5.62
CA THR A 279 -16.47 0.38 -4.70
C THR A 279 -16.19 0.15 -3.21
N ASN A 280 -14.96 -0.21 -2.86
CA ASN A 280 -14.52 -0.38 -1.48
C ASN A 280 -13.90 0.91 -0.92
N SER A 281 -13.80 1.01 0.41
CA SER A 281 -13.09 2.11 1.09
C SER A 281 -11.57 2.13 0.84
N ALA A 282 -11.02 1.08 0.23
CA ALA A 282 -9.64 1.01 -0.23
C ALA A 282 -9.56 0.53 -1.68
N LEU A 283 -8.66 1.14 -2.46
CA LEU A 283 -8.27 0.76 -3.81
C LEU A 283 -6.88 0.16 -3.77
N THR A 284 -6.70 -1.03 -4.35
CA THR A 284 -5.38 -1.68 -4.48
C THR A 284 -5.09 -1.95 -5.94
N LEU A 285 -3.96 -1.44 -6.42
CA LEU A 285 -3.45 -1.62 -7.77
C LEU A 285 -2.20 -2.50 -7.69
N THR A 286 -2.24 -3.69 -8.27
CA THR A 286 -1.11 -4.63 -8.28
C THR A 286 -0.41 -4.60 -9.63
N GLY A 287 0.93 -4.60 -9.64
CA GLY A 287 1.68 -4.61 -10.91
C GLY A 287 1.55 -3.28 -11.64
N VAL A 288 1.68 -2.16 -10.91
CA VAL A 288 1.47 -0.82 -11.47
C VAL A 288 2.41 -0.54 -12.64
N SER A 289 1.92 0.13 -13.66
CA SER A 289 2.68 0.56 -14.83
C SER A 289 2.72 2.08 -14.90
N THR A 290 3.57 2.63 -15.78
CA THR A 290 3.60 4.08 -16.02
C THR A 290 2.26 4.66 -16.54
N ASN A 291 1.36 3.84 -17.08
CA ASN A 291 0.01 4.26 -17.48
C ASN A 291 -0.95 4.44 -16.29
N ASP A 292 -0.63 3.88 -15.13
CA ASP A 292 -1.40 4.04 -13.90
C ASP A 292 -0.97 5.30 -13.13
N ALA A 293 0.06 6.00 -13.58
CA ALA A 293 0.46 7.27 -12.96
C ALA A 293 -0.62 8.35 -13.21
N GLY A 294 -1.02 9.04 -12.13
CA GLY A 294 -2.07 10.06 -12.20
C GLY A 294 -2.76 10.28 -10.87
N PHE A 295 -3.87 11.02 -10.91
CA PHE A 295 -4.62 11.39 -9.71
C PHE A 295 -5.72 10.39 -9.43
N TYR A 296 -5.77 9.92 -8.18
CA TYR A 296 -6.81 9.05 -7.65
C TYR A 296 -7.62 9.80 -6.61
N ARG A 297 -8.93 9.67 -6.66
CA ARG A 297 -9.83 10.15 -5.60
C ARG A 297 -10.99 9.18 -5.44
N VAL A 298 -11.70 9.26 -4.33
CA VAL A 298 -12.91 8.49 -4.10
C VAL A 298 -14.07 9.42 -3.84
N ILE A 299 -15.20 9.13 -4.48
CA ILE A 299 -16.47 9.76 -4.19
C ILE A 299 -17.21 8.84 -3.23
N VAL A 300 -17.57 9.38 -2.07
CA VAL A 300 -18.37 8.69 -1.06
C VAL A 300 -19.76 9.29 -1.05
N ASN A 301 -20.80 8.46 -1.12
CA ASN A 301 -22.19 8.94 -1.10
C ASN A 301 -23.08 8.18 -0.12
N ASN A 302 -24.12 8.87 0.34
CA ASN A 302 -25.27 8.33 1.06
C ASN A 302 -26.55 9.04 0.58
N VAL A 303 -27.68 8.79 1.26
CA VAL A 303 -28.97 9.45 0.94
C VAL A 303 -28.95 10.98 1.09
N GLY A 304 -28.01 11.54 1.85
CA GLY A 304 -27.80 12.97 2.04
C GLY A 304 -26.92 13.62 0.99
N GLY A 305 -26.28 12.82 0.12
CA GLY A 305 -25.55 13.28 -1.03
C GLY A 305 -24.17 12.67 -1.16
N SER A 306 -23.29 13.35 -1.89
CA SER A 306 -21.91 12.89 -2.14
C SER A 306 -20.85 13.86 -1.60
N THR A 307 -19.70 13.32 -1.24
CA THR A 307 -18.48 14.08 -0.92
C THR A 307 -17.29 13.41 -1.58
N SER A 308 -16.43 14.22 -2.19
CA SER A 308 -15.20 13.75 -2.86
C SER A 308 -14.01 13.90 -1.92
N SER A 309 -13.11 12.92 -1.92
CA SER A 309 -11.81 13.05 -1.27
C SER A 309 -10.94 14.07 -1.98
N ARG A 310 -9.83 14.47 -1.33
CA ARG A 310 -8.73 15.07 -2.08
C ARG A 310 -8.19 14.09 -3.11
N GLU A 311 -7.49 14.64 -4.08
CA GLU A 311 -6.73 13.85 -5.04
C GLU A 311 -5.42 13.38 -4.42
N ALA A 312 -5.11 12.10 -4.62
CA ALA A 312 -3.86 11.46 -4.28
C ALA A 312 -3.09 11.14 -5.56
N LEU A 313 -1.86 11.62 -5.67
CA LEU A 313 -1.01 11.38 -6.84
C LEU A 313 -0.30 10.01 -6.73
N LEU A 314 -0.48 9.15 -7.73
CA LEU A 314 0.40 8.01 -7.97
C LEU A 314 1.51 8.43 -8.94
N THR A 315 2.76 8.42 -8.45
CA THR A 315 3.95 8.50 -9.30
C THR A 315 4.49 7.09 -9.52
N VAL A 316 4.59 6.66 -10.77
CA VAL A 316 5.22 5.38 -11.12
C VAL A 316 6.56 5.64 -11.79
N LEU A 317 7.64 5.21 -11.13
CA LEU A 317 8.99 5.25 -11.69
C LEU A 317 9.16 4.04 -12.62
N PRO A 318 9.56 4.23 -13.89
CA PRO A 318 9.81 3.11 -14.80
C PRO A 318 10.92 2.21 -14.23
N LEU A 319 10.87 0.91 -14.54
CA LEU A 319 12.06 0.08 -14.33
C LEU A 319 13.17 0.63 -15.22
N ASP A 320 14.30 0.94 -14.61
CA ASP A 320 15.39 1.62 -15.29
C ASP A 320 16.08 0.65 -16.27
N GLU A 321 16.44 1.12 -17.48
CA GLU A 321 17.16 0.32 -18.49
C GLU A 321 18.68 0.26 -18.23
N VAL A 322 19.11 0.73 -17.04
CA VAL A 322 20.52 0.75 -16.65
C VAL A 322 21.00 -0.67 -16.36
N LEU A 323 22.01 -1.11 -17.12
CA LEU A 323 22.59 -2.44 -16.96
C LEU A 323 23.17 -2.64 -15.55
N PRO A 324 23.02 -3.82 -14.94
CA PRO A 324 23.63 -4.13 -13.65
C PRO A 324 25.16 -4.07 -13.76
N ARG A 325 25.82 -3.37 -12.84
CA ARG A 325 27.29 -3.29 -12.82
C ARG A 325 27.85 -4.48 -12.06
N VAL A 326 28.67 -5.28 -12.74
CA VAL A 326 29.39 -6.42 -12.16
C VAL A 326 30.85 -6.05 -11.92
N THR A 327 31.38 -6.43 -10.77
CA THR A 327 32.84 -6.40 -10.52
C THR A 327 33.30 -7.71 -9.92
N ILE A 328 34.33 -8.29 -10.53
CA ILE A 328 35.04 -9.46 -9.99
C ILE A 328 36.26 -8.93 -9.25
N SER A 329 36.29 -9.11 -7.92
CA SER A 329 37.39 -8.66 -7.07
C SER A 329 38.44 -9.75 -6.79
N SER A 330 38.06 -11.01 -6.97
CA SER A 330 38.96 -12.17 -6.91
C SER A 330 38.49 -13.22 -7.92
N PRO A 331 39.41 -13.85 -8.68
CA PRO A 331 40.82 -13.50 -8.78
C PRO A 331 41.00 -12.12 -9.45
N ALA A 332 42.08 -11.42 -9.10
CA ALA A 332 42.47 -10.23 -9.87
C ALA A 332 42.96 -10.64 -11.26
N SER A 333 42.74 -9.79 -12.26
CA SER A 333 43.15 -10.08 -13.64
C SER A 333 44.67 -10.27 -13.74
N GLY A 334 45.09 -11.32 -14.44
CA GLY A 334 46.48 -11.70 -14.64
C GLY A 334 47.11 -12.52 -13.51
N VAL A 335 46.38 -12.78 -12.41
CA VAL A 335 46.91 -13.59 -11.30
C VAL A 335 47.19 -15.02 -11.76
N LYS A 336 48.21 -15.61 -11.13
CA LYS A 336 48.78 -16.90 -11.48
C LYS A 336 48.56 -17.84 -10.30
N PHE A 337 48.13 -19.05 -10.59
CA PHE A 337 47.84 -20.09 -9.62
C PHE A 337 48.63 -21.35 -9.96
N ARG A 338 48.94 -22.15 -8.93
CA ARG A 338 49.55 -23.46 -9.13
C ARG A 338 48.49 -24.44 -9.63
N GLU A 339 48.90 -25.41 -10.43
CA GLU A 339 48.00 -26.50 -10.83
C GLU A 339 47.35 -27.15 -9.60
N HIS A 340 46.07 -27.49 -9.71
CA HIS A 340 45.24 -28.06 -8.64
C HIS A 340 45.00 -27.14 -7.42
N SER A 341 45.49 -25.90 -7.41
CA SER A 341 45.21 -24.97 -6.32
C SER A 341 43.79 -24.38 -6.39
N ASP A 342 43.31 -23.95 -5.23
CA ASP A 342 42.03 -23.28 -5.08
C ASP A 342 42.11 -21.82 -5.56
N VAL A 343 41.18 -21.44 -6.43
CA VAL A 343 41.00 -20.06 -6.92
C VAL A 343 39.78 -19.46 -6.25
N PRO A 344 39.95 -18.54 -5.28
CA PRO A 344 38.83 -17.86 -4.65
C PRO A 344 38.19 -16.89 -5.64
N VAL A 345 36.87 -17.01 -5.82
CA VAL A 345 36.06 -16.14 -6.67
C VAL A 345 35.18 -15.27 -5.80
N THR A 346 35.27 -13.95 -5.99
CA THR A 346 34.39 -12.98 -5.37
C THR A 346 33.89 -11.99 -6.40
N ALA A 347 32.56 -11.85 -6.51
CA ALA A 347 31.94 -10.87 -7.38
C ALA A 347 30.86 -10.07 -6.64
N THR A 348 30.78 -8.79 -6.94
CA THR A 348 29.76 -7.86 -6.45
C THR A 348 28.95 -7.33 -7.63
N VAL A 349 27.66 -7.14 -7.39
CA VAL A 349 26.71 -6.62 -8.36
C VAL A 349 25.98 -5.45 -7.73
N THR A 350 25.88 -4.35 -8.46
CA THR A 350 25.06 -3.20 -8.08
C THR A 350 24.03 -2.94 -9.17
N THR A 351 22.75 -2.88 -8.80
CA THR A 351 21.61 -2.52 -9.65
C THR A 351 21.16 -1.10 -9.33
N SER A 352 20.37 -0.46 -10.21
CA SER A 352 19.73 0.82 -9.95
C SER A 352 18.46 0.64 -9.11
N ASN A 353 17.26 0.93 -9.65
CA ASN A 353 15.98 0.72 -8.98
C ASN A 353 15.43 -0.71 -9.17
N ALA A 354 16.03 -1.51 -10.06
CA ALA A 354 15.72 -2.92 -10.23
C ALA A 354 16.33 -3.79 -9.12
N THR A 355 15.74 -4.96 -8.88
CA THR A 355 16.27 -5.97 -7.95
C THR A 355 17.12 -6.99 -8.69
N LEU A 356 18.10 -7.60 -8.02
CA LEU A 356 18.92 -8.66 -8.63
C LEU A 356 18.08 -9.93 -8.85
N SER A 357 18.08 -10.45 -10.08
CA SER A 357 17.44 -11.72 -10.43
C SER A 357 18.44 -12.88 -10.40
N SER A 358 19.60 -12.73 -11.06
CA SER A 358 20.64 -13.76 -11.06
C SER A 358 22.05 -13.24 -11.31
N VAL A 359 23.05 -14.04 -10.93
CA VAL A 359 24.47 -13.91 -11.30
C VAL A 359 24.97 -15.26 -11.79
N GLU A 360 25.23 -15.36 -13.09
CA GLU A 360 25.71 -16.57 -13.76
C GLU A 360 27.21 -16.47 -14.04
N PHE A 361 27.96 -17.52 -13.68
CA PHE A 361 29.40 -17.59 -13.86
C PHE A 361 29.79 -18.58 -14.95
N PHE A 362 30.78 -18.18 -15.74
CA PHE A 362 31.33 -18.94 -16.85
C PHE A 362 32.84 -19.07 -16.74
N THR A 363 33.38 -20.22 -17.15
CA THR A 363 34.81 -20.40 -17.46
C THR A 363 34.95 -20.77 -18.92
N ASN A 364 35.77 -20.03 -19.67
CA ASN A 364 36.04 -20.30 -21.09
C ASN A 364 34.75 -20.42 -21.94
N GLY A 365 33.72 -19.64 -21.58
CA GLY A 365 32.42 -19.63 -22.26
C GLY A 365 31.38 -20.63 -21.74
N THR A 366 31.75 -21.59 -20.90
CA THR A 366 30.82 -22.59 -20.35
C THR A 366 30.27 -22.14 -18.99
N SER A 367 28.94 -22.12 -18.84
CA SER A 367 28.26 -21.83 -17.57
C SER A 367 28.48 -22.96 -16.58
N PHE A 368 28.80 -22.63 -15.33
CA PHE A 368 29.04 -23.63 -14.29
C PHE A 368 28.35 -23.33 -12.95
N ALA A 369 27.89 -22.09 -12.71
CA ALA A 369 27.19 -21.72 -11.49
C ALA A 369 26.23 -20.55 -11.71
N ILE A 370 25.10 -20.55 -11.00
CA ILE A 370 24.12 -19.45 -10.98
C ILE A 370 23.74 -19.16 -9.53
N PHE A 371 23.76 -17.90 -9.14
CA PHE A 371 23.38 -17.40 -7.82
C PHE A 371 22.26 -16.34 -7.96
N SER A 372 21.56 -16.05 -6.87
CA SER A 372 20.50 -15.01 -6.80
C SER A 372 20.77 -13.94 -5.75
N ASN A 373 22.00 -13.90 -5.21
CA ASN A 373 22.43 -12.96 -4.18
C ASN A 373 23.71 -12.23 -4.62
N SER A 374 23.98 -11.08 -3.99
CA SER A 374 25.25 -10.37 -4.10
C SER A 374 25.66 -9.82 -2.72
N PRO A 375 26.95 -9.82 -2.35
CA PRO A 375 28.10 -10.41 -3.05
C PRO A 375 28.01 -11.94 -3.18
N VAL A 376 28.67 -12.48 -4.21
CA VAL A 376 28.88 -13.92 -4.42
C VAL A 376 30.31 -14.27 -4.03
N SER A 377 30.50 -15.37 -3.31
CA SER A 377 31.83 -15.88 -2.95
C SER A 377 31.85 -17.41 -2.98
N PHE A 378 32.80 -17.99 -3.74
CA PHE A 378 33.02 -19.44 -3.85
C PHE A 378 34.47 -19.74 -4.25
N VAL A 379 34.80 -21.02 -4.42
CA VAL A 379 36.14 -21.48 -4.81
C VAL A 379 36.05 -22.37 -6.04
N LEU A 380 36.91 -22.15 -7.02
CA LEU A 380 37.20 -23.10 -8.09
C LEU A 380 38.39 -23.96 -7.67
N SER A 381 38.22 -25.28 -7.66
CA SER A 381 39.26 -26.23 -7.25
C SER A 381 39.65 -27.14 -8.42
N ASN A 382 40.82 -27.77 -8.30
CA ASN A 382 41.27 -28.84 -9.21
C ASN A 382 41.35 -28.39 -10.69
N LEU A 383 41.72 -27.14 -10.93
CA LEU A 383 41.90 -26.60 -12.28
C LEU A 383 43.19 -27.16 -12.90
N ALA A 384 43.09 -27.64 -14.14
CA ALA A 384 44.23 -28.05 -14.95
C ALA A 384 45.06 -26.83 -15.39
N ALA A 385 46.32 -27.05 -15.78
CA ALA A 385 47.13 -25.97 -16.30
C ALA A 385 46.53 -25.38 -17.59
N GLY A 386 46.46 -24.04 -17.65
CA GLY A 386 45.82 -23.33 -18.75
C GLY A 386 45.51 -21.87 -18.44
N GLN A 387 45.03 -21.17 -19.45
CA GLN A 387 44.45 -19.83 -19.31
C GLN A 387 42.95 -19.95 -19.12
N TYR A 388 42.41 -19.19 -18.17
CA TYR A 388 41.00 -19.18 -17.82
C TYR A 388 40.44 -17.77 -17.95
N ASP A 389 39.37 -17.64 -18.73
CA ASP A 389 38.53 -16.44 -18.73
C ASP A 389 37.31 -16.69 -17.83
N LEU A 390 37.30 -16.05 -16.67
CA LEU A 390 36.18 -16.06 -15.73
C LEU A 390 35.26 -14.88 -16.05
N ARG A 391 34.05 -15.18 -16.50
CA ARG A 391 33.00 -14.20 -16.77
C ARG A 391 31.88 -14.34 -15.76
N ALA A 392 31.39 -13.22 -15.22
CA ALA A 392 30.18 -13.15 -14.42
C ALA A 392 29.17 -12.27 -15.15
N ARG A 393 27.96 -12.81 -15.39
CA ARG A 393 26.81 -12.10 -15.96
C ARG A 393 25.74 -11.92 -14.92
N ALA A 394 25.35 -10.69 -14.63
CA ALA A 394 24.20 -10.40 -13.78
C ALA A 394 22.96 -10.09 -14.62
N THR A 395 21.81 -10.52 -14.15
CA THR A 395 20.49 -10.18 -14.69
C THR A 395 19.65 -9.56 -13.58
N ASP A 396 18.98 -8.45 -13.83
CA ASP A 396 18.07 -7.80 -12.87
C ASP A 396 16.59 -8.17 -13.13
N SER A 397 15.68 -7.62 -12.33
CA SER A 397 14.23 -7.82 -12.47
C SER A 397 13.62 -7.10 -13.69
N ALA A 398 14.36 -6.17 -14.32
CA ALA A 398 14.01 -5.56 -15.60
C ALA A 398 14.51 -6.40 -16.79
N THR A 399 15.17 -7.54 -16.54
CA THR A 399 15.83 -8.38 -17.53
C THR A 399 17.07 -7.77 -18.19
N ASN A 400 17.57 -6.64 -17.67
CA ASN A 400 18.83 -6.06 -18.13
C ASN A 400 19.99 -6.96 -17.75
N THR A 401 21.01 -7.02 -18.61
CA THR A 401 22.21 -7.83 -18.36
C THR A 401 23.48 -7.00 -18.41
N GLY A 402 24.36 -7.24 -17.44
CA GLY A 402 25.69 -6.65 -17.39
C GLY A 402 26.71 -7.71 -17.02
N GLU A 403 27.93 -7.55 -17.50
CA GLU A 403 28.96 -8.58 -17.37
C GLU A 403 30.30 -7.98 -16.94
N ALA A 404 31.12 -8.81 -16.29
CA ALA A 404 32.54 -8.55 -16.09
C ALA A 404 33.33 -9.83 -16.39
N THR A 405 34.53 -9.65 -16.95
CA THR A 405 35.45 -10.75 -17.24
C THR A 405 36.82 -10.45 -16.65
N VAL A 406 37.43 -11.44 -16.02
CA VAL A 406 38.84 -11.42 -15.61
C VAL A 406 39.52 -12.68 -16.14
N SER A 407 40.78 -12.54 -16.54
CA SER A 407 41.60 -13.68 -16.97
C SER A 407 42.59 -14.03 -15.88
N PHE A 408 42.78 -15.31 -15.62
CA PHE A 408 43.83 -15.81 -14.74
C PHE A 408 44.49 -17.04 -15.38
N ARG A 409 45.62 -17.46 -14.81
CA ARG A 409 46.37 -18.61 -15.35
C ARG A 409 46.67 -19.62 -14.27
N VAL A 410 46.63 -20.89 -14.65
CA VAL A 410 47.02 -22.04 -13.82
C VAL A 410 48.24 -22.69 -14.45
N GLN A 411 49.29 -22.93 -13.67
CA GLN A 411 50.60 -23.32 -14.20
C GLN A 411 51.11 -24.63 -13.62
N THR A 412 51.75 -25.42 -14.46
CA THR A 412 52.56 -26.57 -14.03
C THR A 412 53.93 -26.11 -13.51
N PRO A 413 54.61 -26.92 -12.69
CA PRO A 413 56.01 -26.70 -12.33
C PRO A 413 56.94 -26.65 -13.57
N PRO A 414 58.07 -25.93 -13.50
CA PRO A 414 59.04 -25.88 -14.60
C PRO A 414 59.66 -27.25 -14.90
N ARG A 415 60.12 -27.48 -16.13
CA ARG A 415 60.97 -28.64 -16.46
C ARG A 415 62.41 -28.19 -16.64
N VAL A 416 63.35 -28.99 -16.13
CA VAL A 416 64.79 -28.76 -16.27
C VAL A 416 65.47 -30.07 -16.69
N ALA A 417 66.55 -29.98 -17.45
CA ALA A 417 67.36 -31.12 -17.84
C ALA A 417 68.83 -30.74 -17.86
N ILE A 418 69.69 -31.55 -17.23
CA ILE A 418 71.14 -31.41 -17.39
C ILE A 418 71.52 -31.96 -18.76
N THR A 419 72.14 -31.14 -19.59
CA THR A 419 72.59 -31.50 -20.96
C THR A 419 74.09 -31.76 -21.04
N SER A 420 74.86 -31.23 -20.09
CA SER A 420 76.28 -31.53 -19.90
C SER A 420 76.61 -31.51 -18.41
N PRO A 421 77.42 -32.44 -17.88
CA PRO A 421 77.94 -33.63 -18.57
C PRO A 421 76.82 -34.62 -18.92
N THR A 422 77.10 -35.58 -19.80
CA THR A 422 76.16 -36.68 -20.08
C THR A 422 76.11 -37.66 -18.91
N ALA A 423 74.94 -38.26 -18.66
CA ALA A 423 74.81 -39.30 -17.64
C ALA A 423 75.77 -40.47 -17.93
N GLY A 424 76.46 -40.94 -16.88
CA GLY A 424 77.48 -41.99 -16.96
C GLY A 424 78.87 -41.51 -17.34
N LEU A 425 79.09 -40.20 -17.55
CA LEU A 425 80.43 -39.66 -17.83
C LEU A 425 81.42 -40.11 -16.75
N ARG A 426 82.55 -40.67 -17.17
CA ARG A 426 83.68 -41.00 -16.30
C ARG A 426 84.74 -39.92 -16.44
N LEU A 427 85.12 -39.28 -15.35
CA LEU A 427 86.09 -38.18 -15.36
C LEU A 427 87.14 -38.32 -14.26
N PRO A 428 88.39 -37.87 -14.49
CA PRO A 428 89.39 -37.78 -13.45
C PRO A 428 88.98 -36.81 -12.32
N ILE A 429 89.37 -37.09 -11.09
CA ILE A 429 89.26 -36.15 -9.97
C ILE A 429 89.96 -34.83 -10.30
N ASN A 430 89.43 -33.71 -9.79
CA ASN A 430 89.90 -32.34 -10.08
C ASN A 430 89.72 -31.87 -11.54
N SER A 431 88.98 -32.58 -12.39
CA SER A 431 88.62 -32.07 -13.70
C SER A 431 87.68 -30.87 -13.57
N ASN A 432 87.93 -29.78 -14.30
CA ASN A 432 86.99 -28.68 -14.41
C ASN A 432 85.91 -29.02 -15.45
N VAL A 433 84.67 -29.20 -15.00
CA VAL A 433 83.52 -29.53 -15.84
C VAL A 433 82.48 -28.43 -15.74
N THR A 434 82.01 -27.93 -16.88
CA THR A 434 80.84 -27.04 -16.91
C THR A 434 79.58 -27.89 -16.96
N VAL A 435 78.79 -27.81 -15.89
CA VAL A 435 77.44 -28.38 -15.83
C VAL A 435 76.50 -27.39 -16.51
N VAL A 436 75.76 -27.84 -17.51
CA VAL A 436 74.81 -27.03 -18.28
C VAL A 436 73.43 -27.64 -18.15
N ALA A 437 72.43 -26.81 -17.88
CA ALA A 437 71.03 -27.21 -17.90
C ALA A 437 70.26 -26.43 -18.96
N THR A 438 69.28 -27.10 -19.56
CA THR A 438 68.21 -26.44 -20.32
C THR A 438 66.92 -26.50 -19.52
N THR A 439 66.10 -25.47 -19.68
CA THR A 439 64.77 -25.40 -19.08
C THR A 439 63.74 -25.42 -20.20
N GLU A 440 62.67 -26.18 -20.01
CA GLU A 440 61.52 -26.19 -20.91
C GLU A 440 60.27 -25.84 -20.11
N PHE A 441 59.40 -25.04 -20.72
CA PHE A 441 58.11 -24.71 -20.16
C PHE A 441 56.99 -25.40 -20.92
N PRO A 442 56.13 -26.17 -20.23
CA PRO A 442 54.94 -26.74 -20.86
C PRO A 442 53.94 -25.68 -21.37
N THR A 443 53.99 -24.46 -20.82
CA THR A 443 53.07 -23.35 -21.18
C THR A 443 53.81 -22.03 -21.34
N LEU A 444 53.48 -21.28 -22.40
CA LEU A 444 54.11 -20.04 -22.91
C LEU A 444 54.21 -18.82 -21.95
N ALA A 445 53.93 -18.95 -20.64
CA ALA A 445 53.80 -17.81 -19.73
C ALA A 445 54.59 -17.88 -18.41
N ALA A 446 55.23 -19.00 -18.05
CA ALA A 446 56.04 -19.10 -16.83
C ALA A 446 57.43 -18.49 -17.04
N GLU A 447 57.96 -17.78 -16.03
CA GLU A 447 59.33 -17.25 -16.05
C GLU A 447 60.21 -18.04 -15.06
N ILE A 448 61.39 -18.49 -15.49
CA ILE A 448 62.35 -19.15 -14.59
C ILE A 448 62.98 -18.02 -13.77
N THR A 449 62.85 -18.10 -12.46
CA THR A 449 63.49 -17.16 -11.55
C THR A 449 64.93 -17.57 -11.27
N SER A 450 65.21 -18.88 -11.14
CA SER A 450 66.57 -19.39 -11.00
C SER A 450 66.72 -20.85 -11.40
N VAL A 451 67.96 -21.24 -11.70
CA VAL A 451 68.44 -22.63 -11.70
C VAL A 451 69.58 -22.76 -10.69
N ASP A 452 69.39 -23.65 -9.72
CA ASP A 452 70.41 -24.07 -8.76
C ASP A 452 71.00 -25.42 -9.18
N PHE A 453 72.29 -25.63 -8.93
CA PHE A 453 72.98 -26.88 -9.20
C PHE A 453 73.48 -27.50 -7.89
N PHE A 454 73.45 -28.82 -7.79
CA PHE A 454 73.87 -29.58 -6.60
C PHE A 454 74.75 -30.77 -6.96
N GLU A 455 75.70 -31.10 -6.09
CA GLU A 455 76.40 -32.38 -6.04
C GLU A 455 75.99 -33.13 -4.76
N ASN A 456 75.37 -34.32 -4.89
CA ASN A 456 74.89 -35.13 -3.76
C ASN A 456 74.12 -34.28 -2.72
N ASP A 457 73.16 -33.48 -3.22
CA ASP A 457 72.32 -32.55 -2.44
C ASP A 457 73.04 -31.32 -1.84
N VAL A 458 74.34 -31.15 -2.06
CA VAL A 458 75.09 -29.94 -1.66
C VAL A 458 75.15 -28.96 -2.84
N GLN A 459 74.70 -27.73 -2.63
CA GLN A 459 74.67 -26.71 -3.69
C GLN A 459 76.09 -26.42 -4.20
N ILE A 460 76.25 -26.40 -5.52
CA ILE A 460 77.49 -26.05 -6.21
C ILE A 460 77.30 -24.71 -6.93
N GLY A 461 78.13 -23.74 -6.57
CA GLY A 461 78.05 -22.37 -7.10
C GLY A 461 76.82 -21.58 -6.62
N ASN A 462 76.62 -20.42 -7.23
CA ASN A 462 75.49 -19.53 -6.96
C ASN A 462 74.30 -19.88 -7.86
N SER A 463 73.10 -19.49 -7.43
CA SER A 463 71.89 -19.56 -8.25
C SER A 463 72.06 -18.79 -9.57
N VAL A 464 71.66 -19.41 -10.69
CA VAL A 464 71.75 -18.80 -12.01
C VAL A 464 70.39 -18.26 -12.42
N VAL A 465 70.27 -16.93 -12.54
CA VAL A 465 68.98 -16.22 -12.70
C VAL A 465 68.61 -15.91 -14.16
N ALA A 466 69.46 -16.26 -15.12
CA ALA A 466 69.19 -16.06 -16.54
C ALA A 466 69.99 -17.07 -17.40
N PRO A 467 69.48 -17.45 -18.59
CA PRO A 467 70.23 -18.31 -19.50
C PRO A 467 71.50 -17.62 -20.04
N PRO A 468 72.58 -18.37 -20.35
CA PRO A 468 72.68 -19.82 -20.26
C PRO A 468 72.84 -20.33 -18.82
N PHE A 469 72.00 -21.30 -18.43
CA PHE A 469 72.05 -21.90 -17.08
C PHE A 469 73.22 -22.88 -16.98
N SER A 470 74.30 -22.45 -16.33
CA SER A 470 75.49 -23.28 -16.18
C SER A 470 76.31 -22.95 -14.94
N VAL A 471 77.06 -23.94 -14.45
CA VAL A 471 78.01 -23.78 -13.33
C VAL A 471 79.29 -24.56 -13.60
N ASN A 472 80.43 -24.03 -13.16
CA ASN A 472 81.67 -24.79 -13.15
C ASN A 472 81.74 -25.67 -11.89
N TRP A 473 82.04 -26.94 -12.09
CA TRP A 473 82.11 -27.97 -11.05
C TRP A 473 83.46 -28.69 -11.12
N ILE A 474 84.08 -28.87 -9.96
CA ILE A 474 85.35 -29.60 -9.78
C ILE A 474 85.12 -30.65 -8.70
N PRO A 475 85.10 -31.96 -9.03
CA PRO A 475 84.87 -33.00 -8.04
C PRO A 475 86.07 -33.12 -7.09
N ALA A 476 85.80 -33.01 -5.79
CA ALA A 476 86.81 -33.14 -4.73
C ALA A 476 86.94 -34.56 -4.16
N THR A 477 86.07 -35.49 -4.59
CA THR A 477 85.98 -36.85 -4.04
C THR A 477 85.76 -37.88 -5.15
N LEU A 478 86.24 -39.11 -4.94
CA LEU A 478 86.13 -40.23 -5.89
C LEU A 478 84.78 -40.93 -5.80
N GLY A 479 84.40 -41.64 -6.87
CA GLY A 479 83.22 -42.51 -6.95
C GLY A 479 82.04 -41.86 -7.68
N ASP A 480 80.86 -42.47 -7.54
CA ASP A 480 79.61 -41.98 -8.15
C ASP A 480 79.21 -40.64 -7.54
N ARG A 481 79.02 -39.62 -8.38
CA ARG A 481 78.51 -38.29 -8.01
C ARG A 481 77.15 -38.09 -8.68
N THR A 482 76.16 -37.63 -7.93
CA THR A 482 74.86 -37.23 -8.48
C THR A 482 74.87 -35.73 -8.66
N LEU A 483 74.70 -35.27 -9.90
CA LEU A 483 74.51 -33.86 -10.22
C LEU A 483 73.03 -33.60 -10.38
N THR A 484 72.51 -32.56 -9.72
CA THR A 484 71.10 -32.17 -9.80
C THR A 484 70.98 -30.72 -10.25
N ALA A 485 70.12 -30.46 -11.23
CA ALA A 485 69.67 -29.11 -11.56
C ALA A 485 68.26 -28.93 -11.02
N ARG A 486 68.01 -27.80 -10.35
CA ARG A 486 66.73 -27.42 -9.77
C ARG A 486 66.31 -26.07 -10.33
N ALA A 487 65.27 -26.06 -11.16
CA ALA A 487 64.68 -24.84 -11.69
C ALA A 487 63.51 -24.38 -10.81
N VAL A 488 63.43 -23.08 -10.57
CA VAL A 488 62.37 -22.42 -9.80
C VAL A 488 61.65 -21.42 -10.71
N ASP A 489 60.32 -21.39 -10.69
CA ASP A 489 59.51 -20.43 -11.45
C ASP A 489 59.09 -19.19 -10.64
N ASP A 490 58.28 -18.33 -11.23
CA ASP A 490 57.72 -17.10 -10.66
C ASP A 490 56.66 -17.33 -9.57
N LEU A 491 56.17 -18.57 -9.43
CA LEU A 491 55.29 -19.02 -8.36
C LEU A 491 56.05 -19.84 -7.29
N GLY A 492 57.38 -19.95 -7.40
CA GLY A 492 58.21 -20.77 -6.53
C GLY A 492 58.00 -22.28 -6.72
N GLN A 493 57.40 -22.72 -7.82
CA GLN A 493 57.29 -24.14 -8.16
C GLN A 493 58.66 -24.65 -8.60
N ILE A 494 58.93 -25.92 -8.28
CA ILE A 494 60.25 -26.52 -8.44
C ILE A 494 60.19 -27.66 -9.45
N GLY A 495 61.09 -27.62 -10.43
CA GLY A 495 61.42 -28.73 -11.31
C GLY A 495 62.83 -29.23 -11.05
N THR A 496 63.05 -30.53 -10.99
CA THR A 496 64.39 -31.11 -10.77
C THR A 496 64.74 -32.16 -11.81
N ASN A 497 66.03 -32.22 -12.16
CA ASN A 497 66.59 -33.30 -12.95
C ASN A 497 67.96 -33.68 -12.39
N SER A 498 68.23 -34.99 -12.32
CA SER A 498 69.47 -35.51 -11.79
C SER A 498 70.13 -36.47 -12.78
N ILE A 499 71.45 -36.39 -12.88
CA ILE A 499 72.29 -37.35 -13.61
C ILE A 499 73.35 -37.91 -12.68
N ARG A 500 73.91 -39.07 -13.02
CA ARG A 500 75.06 -39.65 -12.31
C ARG A 500 76.30 -39.61 -13.17
N VAL A 501 77.45 -39.30 -12.58
CA VAL A 501 78.78 -39.35 -13.20
C VAL A 501 79.75 -40.10 -12.28
N PHE A 502 80.84 -40.64 -12.81
CA PHE A 502 81.82 -41.41 -12.03
C PHE A 502 83.18 -40.72 -12.02
N VAL A 503 83.70 -40.44 -10.82
CA VAL A 503 84.99 -39.76 -10.64
C VAL A 503 86.09 -40.78 -10.27
N PHE A 504 87.18 -40.81 -11.04
CA PHE A 504 88.28 -41.77 -10.85
C PHE A 504 89.65 -41.08 -10.66
N LEU A 505 90.62 -41.79 -10.10
CA LEU A 505 92.01 -41.31 -10.03
C LEU A 505 92.67 -41.40 -11.41
N ARG A 506 93.32 -40.33 -11.86
CA ARG A 506 94.09 -40.36 -13.10
C ARG A 506 95.20 -41.41 -12.96
N GLU A 507 95.21 -42.42 -13.82
CA GLU A 507 96.37 -43.32 -13.90
C GLU A 507 97.57 -42.50 -14.41
N ASN A 508 98.64 -42.48 -13.62
CA ASN A 508 99.89 -41.86 -14.03
C ASN A 508 100.53 -42.80 -15.06
N SER A 509 100.57 -42.42 -16.34
CA SER A 509 101.33 -43.17 -17.32
C SER A 509 102.81 -43.09 -16.96
N LEU A 510 103.43 -44.23 -16.67
CA LEU A 510 104.88 -44.32 -16.47
C LEU A 510 105.61 -43.71 -17.68
N PRO A 511 106.74 -43.00 -17.48
CA PRO A 511 107.48 -42.41 -18.58
C PRO A 511 107.99 -43.50 -19.52
N THR A 512 107.70 -43.36 -20.82
CA THR A 512 108.26 -44.22 -21.86
C THR A 512 109.74 -43.85 -22.06
N VAL A 513 110.65 -44.70 -21.60
CA VAL A 513 112.08 -44.60 -21.93
C VAL A 513 112.27 -45.22 -23.31
N ALA A 514 112.57 -44.40 -24.31
CA ALA A 514 113.11 -44.87 -25.58
C ALA A 514 114.65 -44.86 -25.48
N ILE A 515 115.28 -46.03 -25.56
CA ILE A 515 116.73 -46.14 -25.75
C ILE A 515 116.97 -46.11 -27.26
N THR A 516 117.75 -45.14 -27.72
CA THR A 516 118.22 -45.00 -29.12
C THR A 516 119.19 -46.10 -29.52
#